data_AF-A0A1Y1LBJ6-F1
#
_entry.id   AF-A0A1Y1LBJ6-F1
#
_cell.length_a   1.000
_cell.length_b   1.000
_cell.length_c   1.000
_cell.angle_alpha   90.00
_cell.angle_beta   90.00
_cell.angle_gamma   90.00
#
_symmetry.space_group_name_H-M   'P 1'
#
loop_
_entity.id
_entity.type
_entity.pdbx_description
1 polymer ?
#
loop_
_entity_poly.entity_id
_entity_poly.type
_entity_poly.pdbx_seq_one_letter_code
_entity_poly.pdbx_strand_id
1 'polypeptide(L)'
;IHPGERELPLPLRSDLKEVCIFRRAVKTLTGYEMSATKTITHGMIASWIKRVGEIMGLQYETIPYSLRYNAANEFDQSPDMSEALRNLSLDHANSTPFQKHYLGRIVRADPWA
;
A
#
# COMPACT_ATOMS: atom_id res chain seq x y z
N ILE A 1 -5.25 -7.48 3.87
CA ILE A 1 -6.67 -7.18 4.14
C ILE A 1 -7.44 -7.89 3.07
N HIS A 2 -8.19 -8.91 3.46
CA HIS A 2 -9.08 -9.60 2.54
C HIS A 2 -10.31 -8.72 2.30
N PRO A 3 -10.93 -8.78 1.10
CA PRO A 3 -12.20 -8.11 0.85
C PRO A 3 -13.19 -8.36 2.00
N GLY A 4 -13.74 -7.29 2.57
CA GLY A 4 -14.67 -7.36 3.71
C GLY A 4 -14.02 -7.36 5.10
N GLU A 5 -12.69 -7.34 5.24
CA GLU A 5 -12.00 -7.15 6.53
C GLU A 5 -11.98 -5.67 6.97
N ARG A 6 -13.17 -5.06 7.09
CA ARG A 6 -13.35 -3.67 7.59
C ARG A 6 -12.54 -2.65 6.79
N GLU A 7 -12.66 -2.72 5.47
CA GLU A 7 -12.14 -1.71 4.55
C GLU A 7 -12.90 -0.40 4.74
N LEU A 8 -12.20 0.74 4.61
CA LEU A 8 -12.83 2.05 4.62
C LEU A 8 -13.33 2.35 3.20
N PRO A 9 -14.64 2.36 2.92
CA PRO A 9 -15.10 2.66 1.56
C PRO A 9 -14.75 4.09 1.18
N LEU A 10 -13.93 4.27 0.15
CA LEU A 10 -13.64 5.59 -0.40
C LEU A 10 -14.91 6.12 -1.10
N PRO A 11 -15.42 7.30 -0.70
CA PRO A 11 -16.60 7.91 -1.33
C PRO A 11 -16.21 8.56 -2.67
N LEU A 12 -15.77 7.74 -3.62
CA LEU A 12 -15.43 8.19 -4.96
C LEU A 12 -16.70 8.56 -5.72
N ARG A 13 -16.59 9.59 -6.57
CA ARG A 13 -17.68 9.97 -7.46
C ARG A 13 -18.05 8.79 -8.37
N SER A 14 -19.35 8.64 -8.67
CA SER A 14 -19.85 7.50 -9.45
C SER A 14 -19.29 7.42 -10.86
N ASP A 15 -18.93 8.57 -11.47
CA ASP A 15 -18.35 8.64 -12.81
C ASP A 15 -16.90 8.13 -12.87
N LEU A 16 -16.21 8.03 -11.73
CA LEU A 16 -14.84 7.50 -11.67
C LEU A 16 -14.78 5.97 -11.70
N LYS A 17 -15.92 5.27 -11.60
CA LYS A 17 -15.96 3.80 -11.65
C LYS A 17 -15.43 3.23 -12.96
N GLU A 18 -15.66 3.96 -14.06
CA GLU A 18 -15.23 3.56 -15.40
C GLU A 18 -13.87 4.17 -15.80
N VAL A 19 -13.25 4.95 -14.91
CA VAL A 19 -11.97 5.62 -15.17
C VAL A 19 -10.82 4.78 -14.67
N CYS A 20 -9.93 4.40 -15.58
CA CYS A 20 -8.65 3.78 -15.22
C CYS A 20 -7.72 4.84 -14.60
N ILE A 21 -7.71 4.96 -13.26
CA ILE A 21 -6.84 5.93 -12.55
C ILE A 21 -5.36 5.55 -12.69
N PHE A 22 -5.01 4.29 -12.41
CA PHE A 22 -3.65 3.78 -12.53
C PHE A 22 -3.45 3.09 -13.88
N ARG A 23 -3.09 3.85 -14.91
CA ARG A 23 -2.95 3.37 -16.30
C ARG A 23 -1.62 2.70 -16.54
N ARG A 24 -1.61 1.58 -17.27
CA ARG A 24 -0.36 0.91 -17.64
C ARG A 24 0.26 1.50 -18.90
N ALA A 25 1.59 1.46 -18.98
CA ALA A 25 2.30 1.69 -20.22
C ALA A 25 2.04 0.54 -21.22
N VAL A 26 1.84 0.88 -22.48
CA VAL A 26 1.79 -0.05 -23.61
C VAL A 26 2.89 0.29 -24.59
N LYS A 27 3.61 -0.74 -25.06
CA LYS A 27 4.67 -0.57 -26.05
C LYS A 27 4.05 -0.24 -27.40
N THR A 28 4.55 0.81 -28.04
CA THR A 28 4.20 1.23 -29.40
C THR A 28 5.40 1.03 -30.32
N LEU A 29 5.24 1.35 -31.62
CA LEU A 29 6.33 1.26 -32.59
C LEU A 29 7.48 2.23 -32.25
N THR A 30 7.20 3.35 -31.61
CA THR A 30 8.15 4.44 -31.33
C THR A 30 8.55 4.55 -29.86
N GLY A 31 7.96 3.74 -28.96
CA GLY A 31 8.28 3.80 -27.55
C GLY A 31 7.18 3.21 -26.67
N TYR A 32 6.73 4.00 -25.70
CA TYR A 32 5.69 3.62 -24.75
C TYR A 32 4.68 4.74 -24.59
N GLU A 33 3.41 4.37 -24.50
CA GLU A 33 2.31 5.30 -24.24
C GLU A 33 1.46 4.80 -23.09
N MET A 34 0.77 5.70 -22.39
CA MET A 34 -0.18 5.29 -21.36
C MET A 34 -1.45 4.71 -22.02
N SER A 35 -1.88 3.53 -21.59
CA SER A 35 -3.09 2.91 -22.15
C SER A 35 -4.34 3.67 -21.70
N ALA A 36 -5.19 4.09 -22.64
CA ALA A 36 -6.45 4.77 -22.33
C ALA A 36 -7.45 3.91 -21.54
N THR A 37 -7.34 2.58 -21.67
CA THR A 37 -8.36 1.63 -21.19
C THR A 37 -7.82 0.52 -20.28
N LYS A 38 -6.49 0.41 -20.12
CA LYS A 38 -5.88 -0.68 -19.35
C LYS A 38 -5.21 -0.17 -18.10
N THR A 39 -5.60 -0.74 -16.97
CA THR A 39 -4.99 -0.49 -15.67
C THR A 39 -3.67 -1.24 -15.50
N ILE A 40 -2.81 -0.69 -14.63
CA ILE A 40 -1.69 -1.44 -14.07
C ILE A 40 -2.28 -2.57 -13.24
N THR A 41 -1.76 -3.78 -13.44
CA THR A 41 -2.17 -4.95 -12.65
C THR A 41 -1.32 -5.07 -11.40
N HIS A 42 -1.86 -5.73 -10.37
CA HIS A 42 -1.09 -6.06 -9.17
C HIS A 42 0.19 -6.84 -9.51
N GLY A 43 0.15 -7.78 -10.46
CA GLY A 43 1.32 -8.56 -10.88
C GLY A 43 2.45 -7.70 -11.46
N MET A 44 2.10 -6.63 -12.18
CA MET A 44 3.08 -5.67 -12.70
C MET A 44 3.77 -4.91 -11.56
N ILE A 45 3.00 -4.34 -10.63
CA ILE A 45 3.54 -3.64 -9.46
C ILE A 45 4.40 -4.56 -8.60
N ALA A 46 3.91 -5.77 -8.31
CA ALA A 46 4.65 -6.74 -7.52
C ALA A 46 5.99 -7.11 -8.18
N SER A 47 6.01 -7.35 -9.49
CA SER A 47 7.24 -7.63 -10.23
C SER A 47 8.21 -6.45 -10.21
N TRP A 48 7.73 -5.22 -10.40
CA TRP A 48 8.58 -4.03 -10.37
C TRP A 48 9.16 -3.76 -8.97
N ILE A 49 8.35 -3.88 -7.92
CA ILE A 49 8.80 -3.68 -6.53
C ILE A 49 9.83 -4.75 -6.14
N LYS A 50 9.59 -6.02 -6.50
CA LYS A 50 10.58 -7.09 -6.32
C LYS A 50 11.90 -6.73 -6.99
N ARG A 51 11.83 -6.30 -8.25
CA ARG A 51 13.02 -5.94 -9.03
C ARG A 51 13.80 -4.80 -8.38
N VAL A 52 13.13 -3.79 -7.82
CA VAL A 52 13.78 -2.70 -7.06
C VAL A 52 14.50 -3.27 -5.84
N GLY A 53 13.87 -4.17 -5.07
CA GLY A 53 14.51 -4.81 -3.92
C GLY A 53 15.79 -5.58 -4.27
N GLU A 54 15.76 -6.33 -5.37
CA GLU A 54 16.93 -7.04 -5.90
C GLU A 54 18.06 -6.09 -6.30
N ILE A 55 17.73 -5.00 -7.00
CA ILE A 55 18.73 -3.97 -7.41
C ILE A 55 19.37 -3.33 -6.19
N MET A 56 18.60 -3.10 -5.12
CA MET A 56 19.11 -2.55 -3.87
C MET A 56 19.91 -3.55 -3.02
N GLY A 57 19.98 -4.82 -3.42
CA GLY A 57 20.70 -5.87 -2.68
C GLY A 57 20.04 -6.23 -1.34
N LEU A 58 18.73 -6.04 -1.20
CA LEU A 58 18.02 -6.38 0.03
C LEU A 58 17.98 -7.90 0.23
N GLN A 59 18.35 -8.35 1.42
CA GLN A 59 18.42 -9.77 1.78
C GLN A 59 17.06 -10.48 1.66
N TYR A 60 15.98 -9.77 2.01
CA TYR A 60 14.62 -10.29 1.99
C TYR A 60 13.87 -9.74 0.77
N GLU A 61 12.98 -10.55 0.21
CA GLU A 61 12.19 -10.17 -0.96
C GLU A 61 11.31 -8.95 -0.64
N THR A 62 11.47 -7.90 -1.45
CA THR A 62 10.61 -6.71 -1.37
C THR A 62 9.32 -6.96 -2.13
N ILE A 63 8.20 -6.97 -1.42
CA ILE A 63 6.86 -7.13 -1.99
C ILE A 63 6.00 -5.92 -1.63
N PRO A 64 4.91 -5.64 -2.35
CA PRO A 64 4.02 -4.51 -2.02
C PRO A 64 3.57 -4.53 -0.55
N TYR A 65 3.32 -5.72 0.00
CA TYR A 65 2.92 -5.88 1.39
C TYR A 65 4.00 -5.47 2.40
N SER A 66 5.28 -5.77 2.16
CA SER A 66 6.35 -5.41 3.11
C SER A 66 6.53 -3.89 3.19
N LEU A 67 6.36 -3.18 2.08
CA LEU A 67 6.34 -1.71 2.07
C LEU A 67 5.16 -1.15 2.85
N ARG A 68 3.94 -1.70 2.64
CA ARG A 68 2.75 -1.28 3.41
C ARG A 68 2.92 -1.61 4.90
N TYR A 69 3.54 -2.74 5.22
CA TYR A 69 3.81 -3.15 6.59
C TYR A 69 4.76 -2.20 7.31
N ASN A 70 5.87 -1.85 6.66
CA ASN A 70 6.82 -0.89 7.20
C ASN A 70 6.17 0.49 7.37
N ALA A 71 5.47 1.00 6.34
CA ALA A 71 4.76 2.28 6.44
C ALA A 71 3.74 2.30 7.60
N ALA A 72 2.99 1.22 7.80
CA ALA A 72 2.04 1.11 8.90
C ALA A 72 2.72 1.21 10.27
N ASN A 73 3.87 0.56 10.46
CA ASN A 73 4.63 0.63 11.72
C ASN A 73 5.27 2.01 11.94
N GLU A 74 5.76 2.66 10.88
CA GLU A 74 6.29 4.03 10.96
C GLU A 74 5.19 5.04 11.31
N PHE A 75 3.98 4.89 10.74
CA PHE A 75 2.83 5.71 11.11
C PHE A 75 2.45 5.56 12.57
N ASP A 76 2.53 4.35 13.12
CA ASP A 76 2.20 4.08 14.53
C ASP A 76 3.20 4.69 15.52
N GLN A 77 4.45 4.91 15.07
CA GLN A 77 5.52 5.48 15.89
C GLN A 77 5.65 7.00 15.74
N SER A 78 4.96 7.60 14.75
CA SER A 78 5.05 9.02 14.49
C SER A 78 4.17 9.81 15.48
N PRO A 79 4.71 10.80 16.21
CA PRO A 79 3.92 11.65 17.11
C PRO A 79 2.91 12.52 16.35
N ASP A 80 3.12 12.73 15.05
CA ASP A 80 2.27 13.54 14.18
C ASP A 80 1.10 12.74 13.58
N MET A 81 1.08 11.42 13.79
CA MET A 81 0.08 10.52 13.23
C MET A 81 -0.93 10.09 14.29
N SER A 82 -2.17 10.53 14.13
CA SER A 82 -3.28 10.00 14.94
C SER A 82 -3.71 8.61 14.46
N GLU A 83 -4.36 7.85 15.34
CA GLU A 83 -4.98 6.56 14.98
C GLU A 83 -5.94 6.69 13.79
N ALA A 84 -6.76 7.74 13.77
CA ALA A 84 -7.71 8.02 12.70
C ALA A 84 -7.00 8.28 11.36
N LEU A 85 -5.90 9.07 11.39
CA LEU A 85 -5.13 9.35 10.19
C LEU A 85 -4.39 8.10 9.69
N ARG A 86 -3.80 7.30 10.59
CA ARG A 86 -3.19 6.01 10.24
C ARG A 86 -4.22 5.08 9.58
N ASN A 87 -5.40 4.96 10.17
CA ASN A 87 -6.47 4.12 9.63
C ASN A 87 -6.95 4.62 8.26
N LEU A 88 -7.07 5.94 8.07
CA LEU A 88 -7.37 6.55 6.77
C LEU A 88 -6.27 6.24 5.73
N SER A 89 -4.99 6.43 6.07
CA SER A 89 -3.85 6.15 5.18
C SER A 89 -3.74 4.67 4.81
N LEU A 90 -4.16 3.77 5.69
CA LEU A 90 -4.15 2.32 5.48
C LEU A 90 -5.51 1.77 5.02
N ASP A 91 -6.48 2.61 4.69
CA ASP A 91 -7.79 2.19 4.20
C ASP A 91 -8.52 1.22 5.18
N HIS A 92 -8.32 1.42 6.48
CA HIS A 92 -8.95 0.64 7.54
C HIS A 92 -10.14 1.41 8.14
N ALA A 93 -11.29 0.75 8.28
CA ALA A 93 -12.45 1.34 8.96
C ALA A 93 -12.26 1.46 10.48
N ASN A 94 -11.33 0.70 11.06
CA ASN A 94 -10.89 0.83 12.45
C ASN A 94 -9.50 0.19 12.64
N SER A 95 -8.99 0.17 13.87
CA SER A 95 -7.64 -0.32 14.15
C SER A 95 -7.48 -1.84 14.18
N THR A 96 -8.56 -2.62 14.09
CA THR A 96 -8.45 -4.09 14.19
C THR A 96 -7.59 -4.70 13.07
N PRO A 97 -7.74 -4.33 11.78
CA PRO A 97 -6.83 -4.81 10.74
C PRO A 97 -5.37 -4.42 11.01
N PHE A 98 -5.13 -3.20 11.51
CA PHE A 98 -3.80 -2.75 11.93
C PHE A 98 -3.22 -3.67 13.02
N GLN A 99 -3.93 -3.84 14.13
CA GLN A 99 -3.49 -4.67 15.27
C GLN A 99 -3.20 -6.12 14.88
N LYS A 100 -4.00 -6.69 13.97
CA LYS A 100 -3.87 -8.10 13.56
C LYS A 100 -2.72 -8.35 12.58
N HIS A 101 -2.51 -7.44 11.64
CA HIS A 101 -1.63 -7.68 10.48
C HIS A 101 -0.35 -6.84 10.48
N TYR A 102 -0.34 -5.72 11.18
CA TYR A 102 0.68 -4.69 11.04
C TYR A 102 1.41 -4.37 12.34
N LEU A 103 0.72 -4.38 13.48
CA LEU A 103 1.31 -4.04 14.77
C LEU A 103 2.52 -4.93 15.08
N GLY A 104 3.69 -4.31 15.15
CA GLY A 104 4.91 -4.97 15.57
C GLY A 104 4.78 -5.55 16.97
N ARG A 105 5.23 -6.79 17.16
CA ARG A 105 5.20 -7.48 18.46
C ARG A 105 6.39 -7.15 19.36
N ILE A 106 7.23 -6.20 18.94
CA ILE A 106 8.42 -5.78 19.67
C ILE A 106 8.06 -4.47 20.37
N VAL A 107 8.08 -4.48 21.71
CA VAL A 107 7.97 -3.26 22.51
C VAL A 107 9.29 -2.51 22.38
N ARG A 108 9.26 -1.36 21.69
CA ARG A 108 10.48 -0.58 21.36
C ARG A 108 10.75 0.58 22.32
N ALA A 109 9.74 1.03 23.06
CA ALA A 109 9.87 2.08 24.07
C ALA A 109 9.58 1.50 25.44
N ASP A 110 10.38 1.88 26.44
CA ASP A 110 10.06 1.60 27.84
C ASP A 110 8.78 2.38 28.20
N PRO A 111 7.69 1.74 28.61
CA PRO A 111 6.48 2.43 29.04
C PRO A 111 6.68 3.31 30.28
N TRP A 112 7.87 3.27 30.90
CA TRP A 112 8.24 4.05 32.08
C TRP A 112 9.31 5.13 31.84
N ALA A 113 9.70 5.39 30.59
CA ALA A 113 10.62 6.48 30.23
C ALA A 113 9.93 7.85 30.15
#